data_AF-A0A269PTJ5-F1
#
_entry.id   AF-A0A269PTJ5-F1
#
_cell.length_a   1.000
_cell.length_b   1.000
_cell.length_c   1.000
_cell.angle_alpha   90.00
_cell.angle_beta   90.00
_cell.angle_gamma   90.00
#
_symmetry.space_group_name_H-M   'P 1'
#
loop_
_entity.id
_entity.type
_entity.pdbx_description
1 polymer ?
#
loop_
_entity_poly.entity_id
_entity_poly.type
_entity_poly.pdbx_seq_one_letter_code
_entity_poly.pdbx_strand_id
1 'polypeptide(L)'
;MLKAYQPILLLFCFISFFSLANLSSVPLPDDTEIRMKLDDDYPMIFNGFVKMSDTDVIAFYHNQLGSPNKIIEDIGRYTYFYQVDENLVKISIFQQIEWTEISIMITTP
;
A
#
# COMPACT_ATOMS: atom_id res chain seq x y z
N MET A 1 33.05 48.72 10.60
CA MET A 1 32.44 48.25 9.33
C MET A 1 32.13 46.77 9.49
N LEU A 2 30.91 46.44 9.92
CA LEU A 2 30.48 45.07 10.22
C LEU A 2 30.09 44.38 8.91
N LYS A 3 30.79 43.32 8.52
CA LYS A 3 30.49 42.53 7.32
C LYS A 3 29.19 41.75 7.55
N ALA A 4 28.08 42.29 7.05
CA ALA A 4 26.80 41.59 6.95
C ALA A 4 26.87 40.62 5.76
N TYR A 5 27.49 39.46 5.96
CA TYR A 5 27.39 38.34 5.02
C TYR A 5 26.82 37.13 5.77
N GLN A 6 25.79 36.55 5.14
CA GLN A 6 25.08 35.32 5.48
C GLN A 6 23.99 35.43 6.56
N PRO A 7 22.75 35.66 6.08
CA PRO A 7 21.65 34.80 6.49
C PRO A 7 20.97 34.22 5.23
N ILE A 8 21.73 33.62 4.32
CA ILE A 8 21.14 32.90 3.17
C ILE A 8 21.16 31.38 3.40
N LEU A 9 21.96 30.88 4.35
CA LEU A 9 22.16 29.45 4.57
C LEU A 9 21.11 28.77 5.48
N LEU A 10 20.01 29.44 5.82
CA LEU A 10 19.00 28.92 6.77
C LEU A 10 17.63 28.64 6.15
N LEU A 11 17.47 28.81 4.83
CA LEU A 11 16.17 28.64 4.16
C LEU A 11 15.93 27.24 3.56
N PHE A 12 16.92 26.34 3.57
CA PHE A 12 16.80 25.03 2.90
C PHE A 12 16.34 23.86 3.78
N CYS A 13 16.04 24.06 5.06
CA CYS A 13 15.76 22.95 6.00
C CYS A 13 14.29 22.54 6.15
N PHE A 14 13.34 23.09 5.39
CA PHE A 14 11.91 22.82 5.61
C PHE A 14 11.13 22.25 4.43
N ILE A 15 11.81 21.76 3.39
CA ILE A 15 11.12 20.92 2.39
C ILE A 15 11.10 19.48 2.92
N SER A 16 10.37 19.26 4.01
CA SER A 16 9.93 17.92 4.35
C SER A 16 8.97 17.51 3.24
N PHE A 17 9.39 16.58 2.38
CA PHE A 17 8.51 15.95 1.41
C PHE A 17 7.45 15.18 2.18
N PHE A 18 6.33 15.83 2.51
CA PHE A 18 5.13 15.13 2.93
C PHE A 18 4.64 14.35 1.70
N SER A 19 5.03 13.09 1.62
CA SER A 19 4.45 12.18 0.65
C SER A 19 3.08 11.79 1.17
N LEU A 20 2.03 12.26 0.52
CA LEU A 20 0.65 11.93 0.86
C LEU A 20 0.31 10.59 0.20
N ALA A 21 0.21 9.53 1.00
CA ALA A 21 -0.27 8.23 0.54
C ALA A 21 -1.80 8.24 0.50
N ASN A 22 -2.41 7.73 -0.57
CA ASN A 22 -3.86 7.59 -0.65
C ASN A 22 -4.26 6.15 -1.00
N LEU A 23 -5.04 5.49 -0.12
CA LEU A 23 -5.57 4.13 -0.35
C LEU A 23 -6.49 4.04 -1.57
N SER A 24 -6.99 5.15 -2.09
CA SER A 24 -7.81 5.16 -3.30
C SER A 24 -7.09 4.65 -4.55
N SER A 25 -5.76 4.51 -4.52
CA SER A 25 -4.99 3.93 -5.63
C SER A 25 -5.07 2.40 -5.71
N VAL A 26 -5.50 1.73 -4.64
CA VAL A 26 -5.66 0.27 -4.62
C VAL A 26 -7.15 -0.06 -4.40
N PRO A 27 -7.82 -0.69 -5.38
CA PRO A 27 -9.23 -1.01 -5.26
C PRO A 27 -9.43 -2.10 -4.20
N LEU A 28 -10.56 -2.04 -3.50
CA LEU A 28 -10.98 -3.07 -2.55
C LEU A 28 -12.22 -3.78 -3.10
N PRO A 29 -12.39 -5.10 -2.87
CA PRO A 29 -13.65 -5.76 -3.17
C PRO A 29 -14.84 -5.10 -2.45
N ASP A 30 -16.01 -5.10 -3.08
CA ASP A 30 -17.20 -4.41 -2.57
C ASP A 30 -17.67 -4.90 -1.19
N ASP A 31 -17.38 -6.16 -0.86
CA ASP A 31 -17.76 -6.81 0.39
C ASP A 31 -16.68 -6.74 1.48
N THR A 32 -15.67 -5.87 1.29
CA THR A 32 -14.55 -5.75 2.23
C THR A 32 -14.99 -5.21 3.59
N GLU A 33 -14.75 -6.00 4.64
CA GLU A 33 -14.87 -5.56 6.03
C GLU A 33 -13.49 -5.12 6.56
N ILE A 34 -13.36 -3.83 6.87
CA ILE A 34 -12.10 -3.23 7.34
C ILE A 34 -11.90 -3.52 8.82
N ARG A 35 -10.76 -4.13 9.18
CA ARG A 35 -10.36 -4.38 10.57
C ARG A 35 -9.34 -3.35 11.08
N MET A 36 -8.43 -2.94 10.23
CA MET A 36 -7.41 -1.94 10.55
C MET A 36 -7.08 -1.13 9.31
N LYS A 37 -6.96 0.18 9.48
CA LYS A 37 -6.54 1.11 8.45
C LYS A 37 -5.64 2.16 9.09
N LEU A 38 -4.47 2.37 8.51
CA LEU A 38 -3.58 3.51 8.74
C LEU A 38 -3.40 4.17 7.38
N ASP A 39 -4.06 5.31 7.19
CA ASP A 39 -4.01 6.16 6.01
C ASP A 39 -3.23 7.46 6.27
N ASP A 40 -2.98 8.22 5.20
CA ASP A 40 -2.32 9.54 5.19
C ASP A 40 -0.86 9.59 5.67
N ASP A 41 -0.34 8.50 6.27
CA ASP A 41 1.05 8.30 6.68
C ASP A 41 1.68 7.08 5.99
N TYR A 42 2.99 7.15 5.73
CA TYR A 42 3.78 6.02 5.21
C TYR A 42 4.46 5.23 6.36
N PRO A 43 4.47 3.88 6.33
CA PRO A 43 3.79 3.03 5.35
C PRO A 43 2.28 3.01 5.59
N MET A 44 1.54 2.99 4.49
CA MET A 44 0.09 2.86 4.55
C MET A 44 -0.27 1.39 4.72
N ILE A 45 -1.18 1.09 5.66
CA ILE A 45 -1.55 -0.30 5.98
C ILE A 45 -3.05 -0.44 6.01
N PHE A 46 -3.54 -1.45 5.30
CA PHE A 46 -4.91 -1.89 5.35
C PHE A 46 -4.94 -3.39 5.70
N ASN A 47 -5.81 -3.78 6.62
CA ASN A 47 -6.13 -5.17 6.89
C ASN A 47 -7.65 -5.34 6.99
N GLY A 48 -8.18 -6.34 6.30
CA GLY A 48 -9.60 -6.65 6.31
C GLY A 48 -9.90 -8.05 5.82
N PHE A 49 -11.18 -8.34 5.68
CA PHE A 49 -11.68 -9.64 5.25
C PHE A 49 -12.73 -9.47 4.16
N VAL A 50 -12.82 -10.45 3.28
CA VAL A 50 -13.86 -10.55 2.24
C VAL A 50 -14.44 -11.95 2.24
N LYS A 51 -15.67 -12.13 1.77
CA LYS A 51 -16.32 -13.44 1.66
C LYS A 51 -15.88 -14.21 0.41
N MET A 52 -15.34 -13.50 -0.57
CA MET A 52 -14.77 -14.06 -1.78
C MET A 52 -13.68 -15.09 -1.47
N SER A 53 -13.55 -16.10 -2.33
CA SER A 53 -12.43 -17.05 -2.26
C SER A 53 -11.11 -16.35 -2.59
N ASP A 54 -9.99 -16.88 -2.11
CA ASP A 54 -8.65 -16.38 -2.44
C ASP A 54 -8.43 -16.29 -3.94
N THR A 55 -8.90 -17.27 -4.71
CA THR A 55 -8.80 -17.31 -6.16
C THR A 55 -9.56 -16.14 -6.81
N ASP A 56 -10.75 -15.82 -6.31
CA ASP A 56 -11.53 -14.69 -6.80
C ASP A 56 -10.90 -13.35 -6.40
N VAL A 57 -10.32 -13.25 -5.20
CA VAL A 57 -9.58 -12.07 -4.74
C VAL A 57 -8.32 -11.84 -5.58
N ILE A 58 -7.59 -12.92 -5.89
CA ILE A 58 -6.43 -12.89 -6.78
C ILE A 58 -6.85 -12.40 -8.17
N ALA A 59 -7.95 -12.95 -8.71
CA ALA A 59 -8.48 -12.54 -10.01
C ALA A 59 -8.91 -11.07 -10.00
N PHE A 60 -9.55 -10.60 -8.92
CA PHE A 60 -9.94 -9.21 -8.74
C PHE A 60 -8.71 -8.28 -8.85
N TYR A 61 -7.66 -8.52 -8.08
CA TYR A 61 -6.46 -7.67 -8.13
C TYR A 61 -5.73 -7.77 -9.46
N HIS A 62 -5.66 -8.95 -10.07
CA HIS A 62 -5.06 -9.09 -11.39
C HIS A 62 -5.82 -8.28 -12.44
N ASN A 63 -7.15 -8.32 -12.42
CA ASN A 63 -7.98 -7.59 -13.38
C ASN A 63 -7.86 -6.07 -13.21
N GLN A 64 -7.67 -5.60 -11.98
CA GLN A 64 -7.60 -4.17 -11.67
C GLN A 64 -6.19 -3.58 -11.81
N LEU A 65 -5.16 -4.34 -11.41
CA LEU A 65 -3.78 -3.87 -11.30
C LEU A 65 -2.85 -4.46 -12.36
N GLY A 66 -3.33 -5.42 -13.15
CA GLY A 66 -2.52 -6.16 -14.11
C GLY A 66 -1.68 -7.27 -13.46
N SER A 67 -0.56 -7.60 -14.07
CA SER A 67 0.33 -8.66 -13.57
C SER A 67 1.21 -8.17 -12.42
N PRO A 68 1.39 -8.97 -11.35
CA PRO A 68 2.35 -8.67 -10.30
C PRO A 68 3.79 -8.79 -10.79
N ASN A 69 4.68 -7.97 -10.23
CA ASN A 69 6.13 -8.06 -10.47
C ASN A 69 6.75 -9.27 -9.77
N LYS A 70 6.18 -9.68 -8.63
CA LYS A 70 6.65 -10.81 -7.84
C LYS A 70 5.47 -11.45 -7.09
N ILE A 71 5.55 -12.76 -6.91
CA ILE A 71 4.64 -13.54 -6.08
C ILE A 71 5.48 -14.37 -5.11
N ILE A 72 5.07 -14.41 -3.84
CA ILE A 72 5.63 -15.28 -2.81
C ILE A 72 4.47 -16.08 -2.20
N GLU A 73 4.70 -17.36 -1.91
CA GLU A 73 3.78 -18.19 -1.14
C GLU A 73 4.50 -18.67 0.12
N ASP A 74 3.84 -18.57 1.27
CA ASP A 74 4.32 -19.05 2.56
C ASP A 74 3.14 -19.56 3.40
N ILE A 75 3.11 -20.86 3.67
CA ILE A 75 2.11 -21.54 4.52
C ILE A 75 0.67 -21.18 4.08
N GLY A 76 0.40 -21.26 2.77
CA GLY A 76 -0.92 -20.99 2.19
C GLY A 76 -1.30 -19.51 2.10
N ARG A 77 -0.41 -18.59 2.50
CA ARG A 77 -0.56 -17.14 2.27
C ARG A 77 0.18 -16.74 1.01
N TYR A 78 -0.54 -16.17 0.06
CA TYR A 78 0.06 -15.60 -1.15
C TYR A 78 0.31 -14.11 -0.95
N THR A 79 1.49 -13.64 -1.34
CA THR A 79 1.84 -12.22 -1.33
C THR A 79 2.24 -11.77 -2.72
N TYR A 80 1.48 -10.81 -3.25
CA TYR A 80 1.64 -10.23 -4.57
C TYR A 80 2.26 -8.85 -4.44
N PHE A 81 3.26 -8.57 -5.27
CA PHE A 81 3.94 -7.29 -5.32
C PHE A 81 3.64 -6.61 -6.65
N TYR A 82 2.98 -5.47 -6.60
CA TYR A 82 2.64 -4.64 -7.76
C TYR A 82 3.42 -3.32 -7.73
N GLN A 83 3.63 -2.76 -8.91
CA GLN A 83 3.97 -1.36 -9.09
C GLN A 83 2.70 -0.63 -9.54
N VAL A 84 2.18 0.27 -8.72
CA VAL A 84 1.00 1.08 -9.04
C VAL A 84 1.42 2.53 -8.96
N ASP A 85 1.40 3.21 -10.11
CA ASP A 85 2.03 4.52 -10.29
C ASP A 85 3.49 4.51 -9.78
N GLU A 86 3.85 5.42 -8.88
CA GLU A 86 5.17 5.49 -8.26
C GLU A 86 5.28 4.65 -6.98
N ASN A 87 4.26 3.90 -6.58
CA ASN A 87 4.25 3.15 -5.32
C ASN A 87 4.48 1.65 -5.49
N LEU A 88 5.13 1.07 -4.48
CA LEU A 88 5.19 -0.37 -4.28
C LEU A 88 3.97 -0.82 -3.47
N VAL A 89 3.17 -1.72 -4.03
CA VAL A 89 1.98 -2.26 -3.38
C VAL A 89 2.19 -3.73 -3.09
N LYS A 90 2.14 -4.10 -1.80
CA LYS A 90 2.19 -5.48 -1.32
C LYS A 90 0.81 -5.90 -0.87
N ILE A 91 0.25 -6.93 -1.49
CA ILE A 91 -1.06 -7.50 -1.17
C ILE A 91 -0.86 -8.94 -0.71
N SER A 92 -1.12 -9.21 0.57
CA SER A 92 -1.14 -10.57 1.11
C SER A 92 -2.57 -11.07 1.21
N ILE A 93 -2.81 -12.27 0.68
CA ILE A 93 -4.11 -12.93 0.58
C ILE A 93 -4.00 -14.27 1.31
N PHE A 94 -4.93 -14.53 2.23
CA PHE A 94 -4.93 -15.77 3.00
C PHE A 94 -6.35 -16.31 3.21
N GLN A 95 -6.67 -17.42 2.54
CA GLN A 95 -7.94 -18.11 2.69
C GLN A 95 -8.11 -18.65 4.11
N GLN A 96 -9.20 -18.28 4.77
CA GLN A 96 -9.75 -18.98 5.93
C GLN A 96 -10.90 -19.89 5.52
N ILE A 97 -11.56 -20.53 6.48
CA ILE A 97 -12.65 -21.47 6.20
C ILE A 97 -13.81 -20.80 5.42
N GLU A 98 -14.22 -19.59 5.83
CA GLU A 98 -15.43 -18.93 5.29
C GLU A 98 -15.16 -17.55 4.68
N TRP A 99 -13.92 -17.07 4.72
CA TRP A 99 -13.55 -15.72 4.29
C TRP A 99 -12.07 -15.69 3.93
N THR A 100 -11.64 -14.61 3.27
CA THR A 100 -10.26 -14.39 2.86
C THR A 100 -9.71 -13.15 3.54
N GLU A 101 -8.57 -13.29 4.22
CA GLU A 101 -7.81 -12.15 4.74
C GLU A 101 -7.13 -11.41 3.60
N ILE A 102 -7.23 -10.08 3.64
CA ILE A 102 -6.51 -9.19 2.74
C ILE A 102 -5.70 -8.21 3.59
N SER A 103 -4.38 -8.20 3.40
CA SER A 103 -3.47 -7.21 3.96
C SER A 103 -2.80 -6.44 2.84
N ILE A 104 -2.97 -5.12 2.81
CA ILE A 104 -2.36 -4.25 1.80
C ILE A 104 -1.39 -3.31 2.51
N MET A 105 -0.19 -3.21 1.95
CA MET A 105 0.81 -2.23 2.36
C MET A 105 1.26 -1.45 1.14
N ILE A 106 1.24 -0.13 1.24
CA ILE A 106 1.77 0.76 0.20
C ILE A 106 3.01 1.47 0.75
N THR A 107 4.11 1.38 0.02
CA THR A 107 5.36 2.07 0.33
C THR A 107 5.84 2.87 -0.87
N THR A 108 6.61 3.92 -0.62
CA THR A 108 7.41 4.55 -1.67
C THR A 108 8.57 3.60 -2.08
N PRO A 109 9.09 3.72 -3.31
CA PRO A 109 10.26 2.96 -3.78
C PRO A 109 11.53 3.23 -2.95
#